data_AF-A0A1Q5DGY0-F1
#
_entry.id   AF-A0A1Q5DGY0-F1
#
_cell.length_a   1.000
_cell.length_b   1.000
_cell.length_c   1.000
_cell.angle_alpha   90.00
_cell.angle_beta   90.00
_cell.angle_gamma   90.00
#
_symmetry.space_group_name_H-M   'P 1'
#
loop_
_entity.id
_entity.type
_entity.pdbx_description
1 polymer ?
#
loop_
_entity_poly.entity_id
_entity_poly.type
_entity_poly.pdbx_seq_one_letter_code
_entity_poly.pdbx_strand_id
1 'polypeptide(L)'
;MTATDRAARFATAYALLRAAGAIGDMWVQTDTCARIKGATDTNPVVDRDEETGVETAVHGTRDGQLACLHHCTTYTAVQAGALLIGSRLLGLRLGPGRIAAALAISFTTHYVADRRFPLARLAKATGKSAFYERLSPICGSFELDLLCTNTVAGGAR
;
A
#
# COMPACT_ATOMS: atom_id res chain seq x y z
N MET A 1 -14.32 29.98 3.67
CA MET A 1 -14.18 28.65 3.03
C MET A 1 -15.47 27.90 3.26
N THR A 2 -16.19 27.59 2.19
CA THR A 2 -17.49 26.91 2.25
C THR A 2 -17.32 25.41 2.58
N ALA A 3 -18.41 24.71 2.85
CA ALA A 3 -18.38 23.25 2.95
C ALA A 3 -17.94 22.61 1.62
N THR A 4 -18.43 23.13 0.50
CA THR A 4 -18.07 22.71 -0.86
C THR A 4 -16.57 22.87 -1.14
N ASP A 5 -15.96 23.98 -0.70
CA ASP A 5 -14.51 24.20 -0.86
C ASP A 5 -13.68 23.15 -0.11
N ARG A 6 -14.13 22.77 1.10
CA ARG A 6 -13.44 21.74 1.90
C ARG A 6 -13.55 20.36 1.26
N ALA A 7 -14.75 20.02 0.79
CA ALA A 7 -14.99 18.75 0.10
C ALA A 7 -14.16 18.65 -1.19
N ALA A 8 -14.12 19.70 -2.00
CA ALA A 8 -13.31 19.74 -3.22
C ALA A 8 -11.81 19.57 -2.92
N ARG A 9 -11.27 20.28 -1.92
CA ARG A 9 -9.86 20.13 -1.52
C ARG A 9 -9.53 18.72 -1.05
N PHE A 10 -10.41 18.12 -0.25
CA PHE A 10 -10.26 16.75 0.20
C PHE A 10 -10.28 15.77 -0.98
N ALA A 11 -11.28 15.87 -1.85
CA ALA A 11 -11.42 15.01 -3.02
C ALA A 11 -10.19 15.10 -3.94
N THR A 12 -9.68 16.30 -4.19
CA THR A 12 -8.48 16.51 -5.00
C THR A 12 -7.23 15.91 -4.33
N ALA A 13 -7.03 16.13 -3.02
CA ALA A 13 -5.89 15.55 -2.31
C ALA A 13 -5.96 14.01 -2.30
N TYR A 14 -7.15 13.45 -2.10
CA TYR A 14 -7.40 12.01 -2.16
C TYR A 14 -7.10 11.44 -3.55
N ALA A 15 -7.59 12.09 -4.61
CA ALA A 15 -7.34 11.67 -6.00
C ALA A 15 -5.84 11.68 -6.33
N LEU A 16 -5.11 12.72 -5.92
CA LEU A 16 -3.66 12.79 -6.07
C LEU A 16 -2.96 11.64 -5.34
N LEU A 17 -3.33 11.36 -4.10
CA LEU A 17 -2.75 10.26 -3.31
C LEU A 17 -3.05 8.89 -3.92
N ARG A 18 -4.26 8.67 -4.44
CA ARG A 18 -4.64 7.41 -5.11
C ARG A 18 -3.86 7.19 -6.40
N ALA A 19 -3.78 8.22 -7.24
CA ALA A 19 -3.00 8.14 -8.48
C ALA A 19 -1.50 7.91 -8.19
N ALA A 20 -0.96 8.66 -7.23
CA ALA A 20 0.43 8.51 -6.80
C ALA A 20 0.72 7.13 -6.18
N GLY A 21 -0.24 6.58 -5.42
CA GLY A 21 -0.11 5.25 -4.85
C GLY A 21 -0.02 4.16 -5.93
N ALA A 22 -0.88 4.23 -6.95
CA ALA A 22 -0.81 3.33 -8.10
C ALA A 22 0.52 3.45 -8.86
N ILE A 23 1.07 4.66 -8.99
CA ILE A 23 2.40 4.87 -9.57
C ILE A 23 3.49 4.22 -8.69
N GLY A 24 3.42 4.45 -7.38
CA GLY A 24 4.33 3.86 -6.40
C GLY A 24 4.37 2.33 -6.47
N ASP A 25 3.21 1.70 -6.51
CA ASP A 25 3.08 0.24 -6.48
C ASP A 25 3.34 -0.44 -7.83
N MET A 26 2.95 0.16 -8.96
CA MET A 26 3.03 -0.51 -10.26
C MET A 26 4.27 -0.15 -11.07
N TRP A 27 4.82 1.05 -10.86
CA TRP A 27 5.88 1.59 -11.71
C TRP A 27 7.19 1.78 -10.96
N VAL A 28 7.13 2.15 -9.68
CA VAL A 28 8.32 2.44 -8.87
C VAL A 28 8.77 1.22 -8.04
N GLN A 29 7.82 0.37 -7.64
CA GLN A 29 8.12 -0.88 -6.95
C GLN A 29 8.99 -1.81 -7.82
N THR A 30 10.07 -2.32 -7.23
CA THR A 30 10.87 -3.36 -7.88
C THR A 30 10.27 -4.75 -7.64
N ASP A 31 10.55 -5.67 -8.57
CA ASP A 31 10.15 -7.08 -8.45
C ASP A 31 10.64 -7.71 -7.13
N THR A 32 11.92 -7.49 -6.80
CA THR A 32 12.50 -7.97 -5.54
C THR A 32 11.70 -7.50 -4.33
N CYS A 33 11.33 -6.20 -4.28
CA CYS A 33 10.51 -5.70 -3.18
C CYS A 33 9.14 -6.37 -3.17
N ALA A 34 8.46 -6.48 -4.32
CA ALA A 34 7.13 -7.09 -4.42
C ALA A 34 7.11 -8.55 -3.93
N ARG A 35 8.17 -9.30 -4.22
CA ARG A 35 8.34 -10.69 -3.80
C ARG A 35 8.63 -10.80 -2.31
N ILE A 36 9.64 -10.10 -1.81
CA ILE A 36 10.19 -10.36 -0.46
C ILE A 36 9.58 -9.50 0.64
N LYS A 37 8.87 -8.40 0.33
CA LYS A 37 8.31 -7.48 1.35
C LYS A 37 7.35 -8.13 2.36
N GLY A 38 6.83 -9.33 2.06
CA GLY A 38 6.00 -10.14 2.96
C GLY A 38 6.75 -11.27 3.70
N ALA A 39 8.05 -11.46 3.45
CA ALA A 39 8.82 -12.58 3.99
C ALA A 39 8.99 -12.51 5.52
N THR A 40 8.96 -13.68 6.16
CA THR A 40 9.22 -13.87 7.60
C THR A 40 9.99 -15.16 7.82
N ASP A 41 10.69 -15.33 8.93
CA ASP A 41 11.46 -16.57 9.19
C ASP A 41 10.56 -17.81 9.26
N THR A 42 9.28 -17.65 9.62
CA THR A 42 8.26 -18.72 9.63
C THR A 42 7.57 -18.93 8.28
N ASN A 43 7.76 -18.03 7.33
CA ASN A 43 7.23 -18.09 5.97
C ASN A 43 8.22 -17.38 5.02
N PRO A 44 9.39 -17.99 4.79
CA PRO A 44 10.47 -17.36 4.04
C PRO A 44 10.15 -17.33 2.54
N VAL A 45 10.79 -16.41 1.82
CA VAL A 45 10.75 -16.39 0.35
C VAL A 45 12.06 -16.98 -0.15
N VAL A 46 11.99 -18.00 -0.99
CA VAL A 46 13.17 -18.67 -1.57
C VAL A 46 13.31 -18.22 -3.03
N ASP A 47 14.45 -17.63 -3.35
CA ASP A 47 14.85 -17.36 -4.73
C ASP A 47 15.42 -18.65 -5.32
N ARG A 48 15.03 -18.94 -6.56
CA ARG A 48 15.56 -20.08 -7.32
C ARG A 48 15.99 -19.56 -8.68
N ASP A 49 17.06 -20.14 -9.19
CA ASP A 49 17.46 -19.95 -10.57
C ASP A 49 16.37 -20.51 -11.49
N GLU A 50 15.93 -19.73 -12.48
CA GLU A 50 14.78 -20.10 -13.32
C GLU A 50 15.08 -21.28 -14.24
N GLU A 51 16.33 -21.43 -14.68
CA GLU A 51 16.73 -22.48 -15.63
C GLU A 51 17.03 -23.80 -14.92
N THR A 52 17.73 -23.75 -13.79
CA THR A 52 18.22 -24.94 -13.06
C THR A 52 17.33 -25.32 -11.87
N GLY A 53 16.47 -24.42 -11.40
CA GLY A 53 15.61 -24.61 -10.22
C GLY A 53 16.35 -24.64 -8.88
N VAL A 54 17.67 -24.41 -8.89
CA VAL A 54 18.54 -24.42 -7.73
C VAL A 54 18.25 -23.21 -6.85
N GLU A 55 18.18 -23.40 -5.54
CA GLU A 55 17.99 -22.32 -4.57
C GLU A 55 19.20 -21.37 -4.58
N THR A 56 18.94 -20.09 -4.76
CA THR A 56 19.98 -19.05 -4.87
C THR A 56 20.02 -18.14 -3.65
N ALA A 57 18.87 -17.90 -2.99
CA ALA A 57 18.78 -17.15 -1.76
C ALA A 57 17.53 -17.52 -0.94
N VAL A 58 17.58 -17.30 0.37
CA VAL A 58 16.43 -17.43 1.28
C VAL A 58 16.28 -16.12 2.03
N HIS A 59 15.11 -15.49 1.92
CA HIS A 59 14.79 -14.20 2.52
C HIS A 59 13.91 -14.39 3.75
N GLY A 60 14.40 -13.89 4.89
CA GLY A 60 13.74 -14.01 6.19
C GLY A 60 12.99 -12.75 6.62
N THR A 61 12.74 -12.62 7.92
CA THR A 61 12.02 -11.48 8.50
C THR A 61 12.73 -10.15 8.22
N ARG A 62 14.05 -10.13 8.39
CA ARG A 62 14.85 -8.90 8.24
C ARG A 62 14.83 -8.38 6.81
N ASP A 63 15.00 -9.27 5.83
CA ASP A 63 14.98 -8.91 4.41
C ASP A 63 13.61 -8.38 4.01
N GLY A 64 12.55 -9.05 4.46
CA GLY A 64 11.19 -8.58 4.21
C GLY A 64 10.86 -7.23 4.86
N GLN A 65 11.38 -6.95 6.06
CA GLN A 65 11.24 -5.65 6.71
C GLN A 65 11.95 -4.54 5.93
N LEU A 66 13.18 -4.79 5.47
CA LEU A 66 13.98 -3.83 4.71
C LEU A 66 13.37 -3.56 3.34
N ALA A 67 12.92 -4.59 2.64
CA ALA A 67 12.24 -4.46 1.35
C ALA A 67 10.92 -3.69 1.49
N CYS A 68 10.12 -4.00 2.51
CA CYS A 68 8.87 -3.28 2.78
C CYS A 68 9.15 -1.81 3.14
N LEU A 69 10.20 -1.54 3.92
CA LEU A 69 10.61 -0.19 4.30
C LEU A 69 11.06 0.62 3.09
N HIS A 70 11.91 0.03 2.24
CA HIS A 70 12.35 0.64 1.00
C HIS A 70 11.15 0.99 0.10
N HIS A 71 10.27 0.03 -0.14
CA HIS A 71 9.04 0.21 -0.92
C HIS A 71 8.16 1.33 -0.36
N CYS A 72 7.84 1.30 0.94
CA CYS A 72 6.97 2.32 1.54
C CYS A 72 7.61 3.71 1.51
N THR A 73 8.94 3.79 1.58
CA THR A 73 9.68 5.05 1.48
C THR A 73 9.57 5.64 0.08
N THR A 74 9.81 4.85 -0.97
CA THR A 74 9.69 5.31 -2.36
C THR A 74 8.23 5.64 -2.71
N TYR A 75 7.28 4.80 -2.30
CA TYR A 75 5.85 5.05 -2.42
C TYR A 75 5.43 6.39 -1.80
N THR A 76 5.90 6.66 -0.58
CA THR A 76 5.58 7.91 0.13
C THR A 76 6.26 9.12 -0.50
N ALA A 77 7.47 8.95 -1.07
CA ALA A 77 8.14 10.01 -1.82
C ALA A 77 7.34 10.41 -3.07
N VAL A 78 6.79 9.43 -3.80
CA VAL A 78 5.91 9.68 -4.97
C VAL A 78 4.65 10.43 -4.53
N GLN A 79 4.00 10.00 -3.45
CA GLN A 79 2.84 10.69 -2.88
C GLN A 79 3.16 12.13 -2.43
N ALA A 80 4.31 12.34 -1.79
CA ALA A 80 4.76 13.66 -1.37
C ALA A 80 4.95 14.59 -2.58
N GLY A 81 5.60 14.10 -3.64
CA GLY A 81 5.74 14.82 -4.90
C GLY A 81 4.39 15.21 -5.50
N ALA A 82 3.46 14.26 -5.61
CA ALA A 82 2.13 14.50 -6.15
C ALA A 82 1.33 15.53 -5.33
N LEU A 83 1.37 15.45 -3.99
CA LEU A 83 0.72 16.43 -3.13
C LEU A 83 1.35 17.81 -3.23
N LEU A 84 2.68 17.91 -3.27
CA LEU A 84 3.38 19.20 -3.37
C LEU A 84 3.15 19.87 -4.73
N ILE A 85 3.23 19.12 -5.82
CA ILE A 85 2.99 19.61 -7.18
C ILE A 85 1.50 19.95 -7.34
N GLY A 86 0.61 19.00 -7.02
CA GLY A 86 -0.83 19.17 -7.13
C GLY A 86 -1.35 20.31 -6.25
N SER A 87 -0.85 20.46 -5.02
CA SER A 87 -1.25 21.58 -4.15
C SER A 87 -0.83 22.94 -4.71
N ARG A 88 0.30 23.02 -5.44
CA ARG A 88 0.74 24.26 -6.09
C ARG A 88 -0.09 24.56 -7.34
N LEU A 89 -0.25 23.58 -8.23
CA LEU A 89 -0.96 23.75 -9.50
C LEU A 89 -2.47 23.98 -9.31
N LEU A 90 -3.07 23.33 -8.32
CA LEU A 90 -4.52 23.37 -8.08
C LEU A 90 -4.92 24.35 -6.96
N GLY A 91 -3.97 25.12 -6.44
CA GLY A 91 -4.25 26.15 -5.42
C GLY A 91 -4.82 25.60 -4.10
N LEU A 92 -4.53 24.35 -3.74
CA LEU A 92 -5.11 23.70 -2.55
C LEU A 92 -4.61 24.30 -1.24
N ARG A 93 -3.41 24.90 -1.25
CA ARG A 93 -2.73 25.51 -0.09
C ARG A 93 -2.71 24.56 1.12
N LEU A 94 -2.34 23.30 0.88
CA LEU A 94 -2.24 22.29 1.93
C LEU A 94 -1.15 22.69 2.94
N GLY A 95 -1.48 22.62 4.24
CA GLY A 95 -0.51 22.92 5.30
C GLY A 95 0.50 21.79 5.44
N PRO A 96 1.80 22.09 5.69
CA PRO A 96 2.86 21.08 5.75
C PRO A 96 2.60 19.99 6.80
N GLY A 97 2.07 20.37 7.97
CA GLY A 97 1.70 19.38 9.01
C GLY A 97 0.59 18.42 8.59
N ARG A 98 -0.37 18.86 7.75
CA ARG A 98 -1.44 17.99 7.22
C ARG A 98 -0.89 17.03 6.16
N ILE A 99 0.01 17.52 5.30
CA ILE A 99 0.71 16.67 4.32
C ILE A 99 1.51 15.60 5.06
N ALA A 100 2.33 15.98 6.04
CA ALA A 100 3.13 15.05 6.82
C ALA A 100 2.26 14.00 7.54
N ALA A 101 1.15 14.42 8.17
CA ALA A 101 0.23 13.49 8.82
C ALA A 101 -0.42 12.51 7.82
N ALA A 102 -0.87 12.98 6.66
CA ALA A 102 -1.46 12.12 5.63
C ALA A 102 -0.45 11.10 5.09
N LEU A 103 0.78 11.55 4.82
CA LEU A 103 1.86 10.68 4.36
C LEU A 103 2.28 9.66 5.42
N ALA A 104 2.34 10.05 6.69
CA ALA A 104 2.65 9.13 7.79
C ALA A 104 1.58 8.04 7.92
N ILE A 105 0.29 8.41 7.88
CA ILE A 105 -0.81 7.46 7.89
C ILE A 105 -0.72 6.51 6.68
N SER A 106 -0.50 7.05 5.48
CA SER A 106 -0.38 6.24 4.27
C SER A 106 0.82 5.30 4.35
N PHE A 107 1.99 5.77 4.76
CA PHE A 107 3.19 4.95 4.93
C PHE A 107 2.94 3.80 5.89
N THR A 108 2.41 4.09 7.08
CA THR A 108 2.23 3.06 8.13
C THR A 108 1.20 2.02 7.73
N THR A 109 0.06 2.46 7.19
CA THR A 109 -1.00 1.53 6.76
C THR A 109 -0.53 0.64 5.61
N HIS A 110 0.17 1.21 4.63
CA HIS A 110 0.73 0.45 3.51
C HIS A 110 1.80 -0.54 3.97
N TYR A 111 2.70 -0.12 4.86
CA TYR A 111 3.73 -1.00 5.42
C TYR A 111 3.10 -2.20 6.13
N VAL A 112 2.10 -1.98 6.99
CA VAL A 112 1.39 -3.06 7.70
C VAL A 112 0.70 -4.00 6.72
N ALA A 113 0.07 -3.46 5.67
CA ALA A 113 -0.61 -4.24 4.64
C ALA A 113 0.39 -5.11 3.84
N ASP A 114 1.52 -4.53 3.43
CA ASP A 114 2.56 -5.17 2.64
C ASP A 114 3.37 -6.22 3.41
N ARG A 115 3.40 -6.15 4.74
CA ARG A 115 3.92 -7.25 5.57
C ARG A 115 3.03 -8.49 5.56
N ARG A 116 1.80 -8.43 5.02
CA ARG A 116 0.84 -9.52 4.74
C ARG A 116 0.33 -10.33 5.94
N PHE A 117 1.18 -10.73 6.87
CA PHE A 117 0.79 -11.51 8.05
C PHE A 117 -0.23 -10.80 8.97
N PRO A 118 -0.23 -9.45 9.14
CA PRO A 118 -1.25 -8.79 9.96
C PRO A 118 -2.63 -8.94 9.34
N LEU A 119 -2.73 -8.81 8.01
CA LEU A 119 -3.98 -8.99 7.26
C LEU A 119 -4.42 -10.45 7.25
N ALA A 120 -3.50 -11.42 7.16
CA ALA A 120 -3.83 -12.84 7.29
C ALA A 120 -4.48 -13.14 8.66
N ARG A 121 -3.93 -12.56 9.74
CA ARG A 121 -4.49 -12.70 11.10
C ARG A 121 -5.87 -12.07 11.21
N LEU A 122 -6.06 -10.88 10.66
CA LEU A 122 -7.35 -10.20 10.65
C LEU A 122 -8.40 -10.98 9.84
N ALA A 123 -8.02 -11.49 8.67
CA ALA A 123 -8.89 -12.32 7.84
C ALA A 123 -9.32 -13.59 8.59
N LYS A 124 -8.39 -14.27 9.26
CA LYS A 124 -8.70 -15.42 10.11
C LYS A 124 -9.65 -15.06 11.25
N ALA A 125 -9.38 -13.96 11.96
CA ALA A 125 -10.20 -13.51 13.09
C ALA A 125 -11.62 -13.10 12.67
N THR A 126 -11.81 -12.67 11.42
CA THR A 126 -13.10 -12.20 10.89
C THR A 126 -13.82 -13.24 10.02
N GLY A 127 -13.31 -14.48 9.94
CA GLY A 127 -13.91 -15.55 9.12
C GLY A 127 -13.74 -15.36 7.61
N LYS A 128 -12.81 -14.50 7.18
CA LYS A 128 -12.54 -14.13 5.78
C LYS A 128 -11.29 -14.79 5.18
N SER A 129 -10.79 -15.89 5.74
CA SER A 129 -9.59 -16.58 5.23
C SER A 129 -9.69 -16.98 3.76
N ALA A 130 -10.83 -17.51 3.32
CA ALA A 130 -11.03 -17.90 1.92
C ALA A 130 -10.91 -16.73 0.93
N PHE A 131 -11.33 -15.52 1.33
CA PHE A 131 -11.16 -14.31 0.53
C PHE A 131 -9.68 -13.90 0.45
N TYR A 132 -8.99 -13.92 1.58
CA TYR A 132 -7.56 -13.61 1.67
C TYR A 132 -6.71 -14.55 0.81
N GLU A 133 -6.97 -15.86 0.89
CA GLU A 133 -6.24 -16.89 0.13
C GLU A 133 -6.44 -16.76 -1.37
N ARG A 134 -7.67 -16.47 -1.83
CA ARG A 134 -7.98 -16.34 -3.26
C ARG A 134 -7.30 -15.14 -3.93
N LEU A 135 -7.02 -14.09 -3.17
CA LEU A 135 -6.41 -12.85 -3.69
C LEU A 135 -4.89 -12.78 -3.43
N SER A 136 -4.34 -13.75 -2.71
CA SER A 136 -2.91 -14.01 -2.65
C SER A 136 -2.48 -14.80 -3.89
N PRO A 137 -1.37 -14.49 -4.58
CA PRO A 137 -0.28 -13.59 -4.18
C PRO A 137 -0.38 -12.17 -4.75
N ILE A 138 -1.38 -11.90 -5.59
CA ILE A 138 -1.37 -10.76 -6.51
C ILE A 138 -1.76 -9.45 -5.81
N CYS A 139 -2.79 -9.44 -4.94
CA CYS A 139 -3.39 -8.19 -4.45
C CYS A 139 -4.30 -8.33 -3.20
N GLY A 140 -4.22 -9.40 -2.40
CA GLY A 140 -5.11 -9.59 -1.25
C GLY A 140 -5.12 -8.44 -0.23
N SER A 141 -4.03 -7.66 -0.15
CA SER A 141 -3.93 -6.41 0.62
C SER A 141 -4.48 -5.18 -0.10
N PHE A 142 -4.32 -5.09 -1.42
CA PHE A 142 -4.78 -3.97 -2.26
C PHE A 142 -6.31 -3.89 -2.34
N GLU A 143 -6.98 -5.04 -2.44
CA GLU A 143 -8.46 -5.13 -2.39
C GLU A 143 -9.01 -4.87 -0.98
N LEU A 144 -8.28 -5.23 0.08
CA LEU A 144 -8.67 -4.90 1.47
C LEU A 144 -8.59 -3.38 1.75
N ASP A 145 -7.63 -2.67 1.14
CA ASP A 145 -7.56 -1.19 1.13
C ASP A 145 -8.72 -0.58 0.30
N LEU A 146 -9.09 -1.22 -0.81
CA LEU A 146 -10.27 -0.86 -1.62
C LEU A 146 -11.60 -1.08 -0.88
N LEU A 147 -11.71 -2.13 -0.05
CA LEU A 147 -12.92 -2.48 0.68
C LEU A 147 -13.23 -1.50 1.83
N CYS A 148 -12.19 -0.86 2.39
CA CYS A 148 -12.34 0.21 3.38
C CYS A 148 -12.86 1.52 2.76
N THR A 149 -12.91 1.65 1.42
CA THR A 149 -13.37 2.87 0.73
C THR A 149 -14.64 2.67 -0.11
N ASN A 150 -15.09 1.43 -0.37
CA ASN A 150 -16.24 1.15 -1.23
C ASN A 150 -17.49 0.60 -0.52
N THR A 151 -17.61 0.67 0.81
CA THR A 151 -18.88 0.40 1.50
C THR A 151 -19.79 1.64 1.55
N VAL A 152 -20.13 2.17 0.38
CA VAL A 152 -21.33 2.98 0.16
C VAL A 152 -21.95 2.57 -1.19
N ALA A 153 -22.61 1.41 -1.24
CA ALA A 153 -23.75 1.13 -2.13
C ALA A 153 -24.30 -0.29 -1.90
N GLY A 154 -25.62 -0.38 -1.67
CA GLY A 154 -26.39 -1.62 -1.57
C GLY A 154 -26.57 -2.09 -0.13
N GLY A 155 -27.53 -1.59 0.66
CA GLY A 155 -28.88 -1.24 0.24
C GLY A 155 -29.67 -2.52 0.07
N ALA A 156 -30.36 -2.93 1.14
CA ALA A 156 -31.22 -4.09 1.21
C ALA A 156 -32.09 -4.28 -0.04
N ARG A 157 -32.03 -5.47 -0.64
CA ARG A 157 -33.16 -6.28 -1.09
C ARG A 157 -32.76 -7.74 -1.07
#